data_AF-A0A521NH30-F1
#
_entry.id   AF-A0A521NH30-F1
#
_cell.length_a   1.000
_cell.length_b   1.000
_cell.length_c   1.000
_cell.angle_alpha   90.00
_cell.angle_beta   90.00
_cell.angle_gamma   90.00
#
_symmetry.space_group_name_H-M   'P 1'
#
loop_
_entity.id
_entity.type
_entity.pdbx_description
1 polymer ?
#
loop_
_entity_poly.entity_id
_entity_poly.type
_entity_poly.pdbx_seq_one_letter_code
_entity_poly.pdbx_strand_id
1 'polypeptide(L)'
;MNIQRFTAPTAREAMALARNVFGDGTLILSNRQLDDGVEVVAAAEDSLSALEAGRAILQGTQGTLSAPAWTPPKPVPAPAIAQPQPAAPAPLASAESRAIVEADVAELGMSTLSFQDYVRERMLRRQQEAASPAPAPAAPSAAPARAAFAPTAAPAATETPRPAPVATPAPAIDTASETQQALMAELQAMRTLMESRFNALAWLGPARQNPVHSNLMLKLLRAGYSPALARSVLESIALDNDAAGAVRRMMAALETMLGLDPAAPTLAEEGGVYALVGATGVGKTTTAAKIAAQCARLHGPASVGLITLDMHRAGAHEQLRAHGRAMGVVAHLAHDRAALQELLALFHGKRMVLIDTAGLAPRDPRRRDLLDLLDLPGISRLMVLNAGAHGDTLDEMAASFKIGGARQAVLSKTDEAVKLGPALDTLIRHQLVLRGVAHGPRTSQDWKPALAAELVRDSMRAAQRSPFDPQPADLELFFSPGAGEL
;
A
#
# COMPACT_ATOMS: atom_id res chain seq x y z
N MET A 1 13.78 31.32 30.71
CA MET A 1 13.30 29.97 31.05
C MET A 1 13.86 29.63 32.42
N ASN A 2 13.03 29.55 33.46
CA ASN A 2 13.49 29.37 34.85
C ASN A 2 13.29 27.90 35.25
N ILE A 3 14.26 27.04 34.92
CA ILE A 3 14.25 25.61 35.29
C ILE A 3 15.11 25.45 36.55
N GLN A 4 14.58 24.77 37.56
CA GLN A 4 15.29 24.52 38.81
C GLN A 4 15.22 23.05 39.22
N ARG A 5 16.21 22.64 40.01
CA ARG A 5 16.41 21.27 40.45
C ARG A 5 16.28 21.18 41.96
N PHE A 6 15.47 20.25 42.42
CA PHE A 6 15.15 20.02 43.82
C PHE A 6 15.54 18.60 44.21
N THR A 7 16.32 18.45 45.27
CA THR A 7 16.72 17.15 45.81
C THR A 7 16.17 16.99 47.21
N ALA A 8 15.52 15.87 47.50
CA ALA A 8 15.02 15.54 48.83
C ALA A 8 15.05 14.03 49.09
N PRO A 9 15.04 13.57 50.35
CA PRO A 9 15.05 12.14 50.69
C PRO A 9 13.89 11.36 50.06
N THR A 10 12.73 12.01 49.88
CA THR A 10 11.56 11.40 49.26
C THR A 10 11.03 12.22 48.08
N ALA A 11 10.45 11.54 47.09
CA ALA A 11 9.83 12.19 45.92
C ALA A 11 8.72 13.17 46.32
N ARG A 12 8.00 12.88 47.41
CA ARG A 12 6.91 13.72 47.91
C ARG A 12 7.43 15.06 48.44
N GLU A 13 8.56 15.07 49.13
CA GLU A 13 9.22 16.27 49.61
C GLU A 13 9.84 17.08 48.46
N ALA A 14 10.50 16.41 47.51
CA ALA A 14 11.07 17.07 46.32
C ALA A 14 9.98 17.78 45.48
N MET A 15 8.81 17.16 45.34
CA MET A 15 7.67 17.80 44.66
C MET A 15 7.01 18.91 45.48
N ALA A 16 7.03 18.83 46.82
CA ALA A 16 6.55 19.92 47.67
C ALA A 16 7.47 21.15 47.57
N LEU A 17 8.79 20.94 47.51
CA LEU A 17 9.77 22.01 47.28
C LEU A 17 9.56 22.67 45.91
N ALA A 18 9.35 21.87 44.85
CA ALA A 18 9.07 22.40 43.52
C ALA A 18 7.80 23.27 43.48
N ARG A 19 6.71 22.81 44.14
CA ARG A 19 5.45 23.57 44.25
C ARG A 19 5.55 24.83 45.11
N ASN A 20 6.35 24.82 46.16
CA ASN A 20 6.58 26.02 46.96
C ASN A 20 7.31 27.13 46.17
N VAL A 21 8.11 26.76 45.16
CA VAL A 21 8.87 27.72 44.34
C VAL A 21 8.08 28.21 43.13
N PHE A 22 7.35 27.32 42.44
CA PHE A 22 6.64 27.67 41.19
C PHE A 22 5.12 27.78 41.34
N GLY A 23 4.58 27.55 42.54
CA GLY A 23 3.13 27.61 42.81
C GLY A 23 2.36 26.46 42.16
N ASP A 24 1.05 26.65 42.00
CA ASP A 24 0.15 25.61 41.47
C ASP A 24 0.43 25.26 39.99
N GLY A 25 1.12 26.14 39.24
CA GLY A 25 1.53 25.96 37.83
C GLY A 25 2.91 25.29 37.67
N THR A 26 3.28 24.37 38.56
CA THR A 26 4.57 23.67 38.51
C THR A 26 4.53 22.51 37.51
N LEU A 27 5.34 22.58 36.45
CA LEU A 27 5.54 21.44 35.54
C LEU A 27 6.80 20.67 35.90
N ILE A 28 6.65 19.36 36.14
CA ILE A 28 7.77 18.45 36.40
C ILE A 28 8.33 17.94 35.09
N LEU A 29 9.60 18.26 34.82
CA LEU A 29 10.31 17.89 33.58
C LEU A 29 11.04 16.55 33.71
N SER A 30 11.54 16.24 34.90
CA SER A 30 12.29 15.01 35.17
C SER A 30 12.18 14.63 36.64
N ASN A 31 12.15 13.33 36.92
CA ASN A 31 12.22 12.74 38.25
C ASN A 31 13.22 11.58 38.20
N ARG A 32 14.33 11.71 38.94
CA ARG A 32 15.40 10.71 38.98
C ARG A 32 15.69 10.30 40.42
N GLN A 33 15.77 9.00 40.65
CA GLN A 33 16.18 8.42 41.92
C GLN A 33 17.71 8.39 42.00
N LEU A 34 18.25 8.86 43.13
CA LEU A 34 19.67 8.86 43.46
C LEU A 34 19.91 8.00 44.70
N ASP A 35 21.17 7.64 44.93
CA ASP A 35 21.56 6.79 46.05
C ASP A 35 21.23 7.41 47.43
N ASP A 36 21.08 8.75 47.49
CA ASP A 36 20.78 9.53 48.70
C ASP A 36 19.44 10.31 48.61
N GLY A 37 18.50 9.89 47.75
CA GLY A 37 17.16 10.47 47.67
C GLY A 37 16.60 10.60 46.26
N VAL A 38 15.78 11.62 46.03
CA VAL A 38 15.08 11.87 44.76
C VAL A 38 15.37 13.28 44.28
N GLU A 39 15.74 13.39 43.01
CA GLU A 39 15.93 14.65 42.30
C GLU A 39 14.76 14.91 41.34
N VAL A 40 14.15 16.08 41.48
CA VAL A 40 13.04 16.56 40.66
C VAL A 40 13.48 17.85 39.97
N VAL A 41 13.36 17.89 38.64
CA VAL A 41 13.60 19.10 37.85
C VAL A 41 12.24 19.67 37.44
N ALA A 42 11.99 20.93 37.77
CA ALA A 42 10.71 21.59 37.53
C ALA A 42 10.88 22.99 36.91
N ALA A 43 9.84 23.45 36.23
CA ALA A 43 9.74 24.79 35.66
C ALA A 43 8.29 25.30 35.79
N ALA A 44 8.10 26.62 35.69
CA ALA A 44 6.77 27.22 35.60
C ALA A 44 6.13 26.93 34.23
N GLU A 45 4.82 26.64 34.23
CA GLU A 45 4.02 26.28 33.05
C GLU A 45 4.14 27.29 31.89
N ASP A 46 4.25 28.58 32.20
CA ASP A 46 4.40 29.66 31.20
C ASP A 46 5.72 29.62 30.41
N SER A 47 6.70 28.82 30.84
CA SER A 47 8.03 28.73 30.21
C SER A 47 8.14 27.71 29.07
N LEU A 48 7.10 26.89 28.80
CA LEU A 48 7.14 25.84 27.78
C LEU A 48 6.48 26.16 26.44
N SER A 49 5.70 27.24 26.35
CA SER A 49 5.08 27.70 25.09
C SER A 49 6.12 28.04 24.00
N ALA A 50 7.39 28.25 24.39
CA ALA A 50 8.51 28.52 23.48
C ALA A 50 9.25 27.26 22.98
N LEU A 51 9.02 26.07 23.56
CA LEU A 51 9.76 24.83 23.25
C LEU A 51 9.00 23.84 22.36
N GLU A 52 7.67 23.90 22.33
CA GLU A 52 6.87 23.10 21.40
C GLU A 52 7.02 23.56 19.94
N ALA A 53 7.36 24.84 19.71
CA ALA A 53 7.69 25.36 18.39
C ALA A 53 9.06 24.89 17.84
N GLY A 54 9.98 24.45 18.70
CA GLY A 54 11.34 24.05 18.31
C GLY A 54 11.59 22.55 18.18
N ARG A 55 10.72 21.70 18.75
CA ARG A 55 10.91 20.24 18.80
C ARG A 55 10.48 19.48 17.54
N ALA A 56 9.78 20.12 16.61
CA ALA A 56 9.39 19.50 15.34
C ALA A 56 10.54 19.39 14.31
N ILE A 57 11.72 19.98 14.58
CA ILE A 57 12.81 20.11 13.58
C ILE A 57 13.93 19.07 13.75
N LEU A 58 13.97 18.25 14.81
CA LEU A 58 15.16 17.42 15.12
C LEU A 58 14.95 15.91 15.38
N GLN A 59 13.79 15.31 15.08
CA GLN A 59 13.61 13.85 15.24
C GLN A 59 13.55 13.09 13.91
N GLY A 60 14.57 13.29 13.10
CA GLY A 60 14.89 12.44 11.97
C GLY A 60 16.34 11.97 12.03
N THR A 61 16.73 11.15 13.01
CA THR A 61 17.95 10.32 12.91
C THR A 61 18.06 9.30 14.04
N GLN A 62 18.20 8.03 13.61
CA GLN A 62 18.86 6.89 14.27
C GLN A 62 18.18 6.18 15.45
N GLY A 63 18.28 4.84 15.38
CA GLY A 63 17.81 3.91 16.40
C GLY A 63 18.92 3.06 16.98
N THR A 64 18.51 1.88 17.45
CA THR A 64 19.28 0.76 18.06
C THR A 64 19.83 0.99 19.48
N LEU A 65 19.30 0.26 20.47
CA LEU A 65 19.93 -0.96 21.05
C LEU A 65 19.23 -1.46 22.35
N SER A 66 19.09 -2.78 22.41
CA SER A 66 19.21 -3.73 23.54
C SER A 66 18.30 -3.72 24.78
N ALA A 67 17.80 -4.93 25.05
CA ALA A 67 16.99 -5.40 26.18
C ALA A 67 17.78 -5.63 27.48
N PRO A 68 17.09 -6.01 28.58
CA PRO A 68 17.62 -7.01 29.51
C PRO A 68 16.70 -8.23 29.71
N ALA A 69 17.34 -9.27 30.23
CA ALA A 69 16.99 -10.69 30.18
C ALA A 69 15.93 -11.16 31.20
N TRP A 70 15.25 -12.26 30.84
CA TRP A 70 14.39 -13.05 31.72
C TRP A 70 14.95 -14.48 31.88
N THR A 71 15.06 -14.96 33.11
CA THR A 71 15.56 -16.30 33.49
C THR A 71 14.42 -17.27 33.83
N PRO A 72 14.49 -18.55 33.42
CA PRO A 72 13.42 -19.54 33.65
C PRO A 72 13.65 -20.42 34.91
N PRO A 73 12.61 -21.03 35.51
CA PRO A 73 12.77 -22.12 36.47
C PRO A 73 12.72 -23.52 35.83
N LYS A 74 13.28 -24.49 36.58
CA LYS A 74 13.69 -25.87 36.22
C LYS A 74 12.56 -26.92 36.08
N PRO A 75 12.84 -28.06 35.39
CA PRO A 75 11.87 -29.13 35.08
C PRO A 75 11.77 -30.27 36.12
N VAL A 76 10.64 -31.00 36.10
CA VAL A 76 10.33 -32.22 36.86
C VAL A 76 10.06 -33.38 35.87
N PRO A 77 10.40 -34.66 36.16
CA PRO A 77 10.66 -35.66 35.12
C PRO A 77 9.45 -36.54 34.70
N ALA A 78 9.63 -37.19 33.56
CA ALA A 78 8.70 -38.06 32.83
C ALA A 78 8.58 -39.50 33.38
N PRO A 79 7.60 -40.25 32.87
CA PRO A 79 7.77 -41.66 32.45
C PRO A 79 7.21 -41.85 31.03
N ALA A 80 7.44 -42.91 30.25
CA ALA A 80 8.39 -44.00 30.16
C ALA A 80 8.19 -44.62 28.75
N ILE A 81 9.23 -45.21 28.18
CA ILE A 81 9.25 -45.83 26.84
C ILE A 81 8.55 -47.20 26.88
N ALA A 82 7.72 -47.51 25.87
CA ALA A 82 7.38 -48.90 25.50
C ALA A 82 6.93 -49.02 24.04
N GLN A 83 7.64 -49.84 23.26
CA GLN A 83 7.23 -50.60 22.06
C GLN A 83 8.09 -51.89 22.05
N PRO A 84 7.73 -53.04 21.41
CA PRO A 84 6.94 -53.17 20.17
C PRO A 84 5.93 -54.37 20.07
N GLN A 85 5.26 -54.45 18.91
CA GLN A 85 4.17 -55.36 18.44
C GLN A 85 4.49 -56.88 18.36
N PRO A 86 3.48 -57.73 18.02
CA PRO A 86 3.40 -58.24 16.62
C PRO A 86 1.99 -58.45 15.98
N ALA A 87 1.92 -58.14 14.67
CA ALA A 87 1.21 -58.66 13.47
C ALA A 87 -0.20 -59.37 13.43
N ALA A 88 -1.06 -58.80 12.55
CA ALA A 88 -1.96 -59.36 11.47
C ALA A 88 -3.10 -60.38 11.79
N PRO A 89 -4.19 -60.56 10.97
CA PRO A 89 -4.42 -60.16 9.56
C PRO A 89 -5.80 -59.50 9.21
N ALA A 90 -5.97 -59.08 7.95
CA ALA A 90 -7.21 -58.54 7.34
C ALA A 90 -8.26 -59.64 7.00
N PRO A 91 -9.57 -59.35 6.73
CA PRO A 91 -10.00 -58.90 5.38
C PRO A 91 -11.34 -58.10 5.22
N LEU A 92 -11.51 -57.50 4.02
CA LEU A 92 -12.75 -57.25 3.22
C LEU A 92 -13.85 -56.20 3.58
N ALA A 93 -13.94 -55.21 2.68
CA ALA A 93 -15.15 -54.69 1.98
C ALA A 93 -16.10 -53.63 2.62
N SER A 94 -16.11 -52.46 1.97
CA SER A 94 -17.27 -51.62 1.57
C SER A 94 -18.56 -51.66 2.41
N ALA A 95 -18.73 -50.63 3.25
CA ALA A 95 -19.99 -49.98 3.64
C ALA A 95 -19.74 -48.94 4.75
N GLU A 96 -18.65 -49.10 5.50
CA GLU A 96 -18.31 -48.29 6.68
C GLU A 96 -17.83 -46.87 6.33
N SER A 97 -17.30 -46.62 5.12
CA SER A 97 -16.75 -45.32 4.74
C SER A 97 -17.78 -44.18 4.66
N ARG A 98 -19.08 -44.47 4.61
CA ARG A 98 -20.13 -43.44 4.66
C ARG A 98 -20.60 -43.15 6.09
N ALA A 99 -20.58 -44.15 6.97
CA ALA A 99 -20.93 -43.98 8.39
C ALA A 99 -19.81 -43.28 9.19
N ILE A 100 -18.54 -43.52 8.81
CA ILE A 100 -17.37 -42.84 9.40
C ILE A 100 -17.39 -41.33 9.10
N VAL A 101 -17.87 -40.92 7.92
CA VAL A 101 -17.94 -39.50 7.54
C VAL A 101 -19.05 -38.76 8.29
N GLU A 102 -20.18 -39.40 8.62
CA GLU A 102 -21.23 -38.80 9.45
C GLU A 102 -20.84 -38.74 10.94
N ALA A 103 -20.08 -39.73 11.43
CA ALA A 103 -19.54 -39.72 12.79
C ALA A 103 -18.39 -38.70 12.98
N ASP A 104 -17.49 -38.56 11.99
CA ASP A 104 -16.40 -37.58 12.00
C ASP A 104 -16.91 -36.13 11.93
N VAL A 105 -18.03 -35.88 11.24
CA VAL A 105 -18.65 -34.54 11.18
C VAL A 105 -19.31 -34.17 12.51
N ALA A 106 -19.76 -35.15 13.30
CA ALA A 106 -20.29 -34.91 14.65
C ALA A 106 -19.16 -34.70 15.68
N GLU A 107 -18.01 -35.36 15.51
CA GLU A 107 -16.86 -35.26 16.43
C GLU A 107 -15.94 -34.04 16.14
N LEU A 108 -15.95 -33.50 14.92
CA LEU A 108 -15.17 -32.29 14.54
C LEU A 108 -15.79 -30.96 14.99
N GLY A 109 -16.89 -31.00 15.76
CA GLY A 109 -17.35 -29.89 16.55
C GLY A 109 -16.46 -29.66 17.76
N MET A 110 -15.37 -28.88 17.58
CA MET A 110 -14.51 -28.22 18.59
C MET A 110 -13.09 -28.79 18.71
N SER A 111 -12.18 -28.34 17.84
CA SER A 111 -10.88 -27.74 18.25
C SER A 111 -10.09 -27.24 17.04
N THR A 112 -9.63 -25.99 17.06
CA THR A 112 -8.80 -25.38 16.00
C THR A 112 -7.43 -26.06 15.80
N LEU A 113 -7.05 -27.01 16.66
CA LEU A 113 -5.83 -27.81 16.48
C LEU A 113 -6.03 -28.95 15.47
N SER A 114 -7.17 -29.64 15.45
CA SER A 114 -7.37 -30.80 14.55
C SER A 114 -7.37 -30.42 13.07
N PHE A 115 -7.77 -29.18 12.76
CA PHE A 115 -7.80 -28.68 11.38
C PHE A 115 -6.41 -28.38 10.81
N GLN A 116 -5.50 -27.86 11.63
CA GLN A 116 -4.12 -27.58 11.19
C GLN A 116 -3.35 -28.88 10.96
N ASP A 117 -3.60 -29.88 11.81
CA ASP A 117 -3.03 -31.21 11.66
C ASP A 117 -3.60 -31.93 10.44
N TYR A 118 -4.91 -31.80 10.16
CA TYR A 118 -5.54 -32.36 8.96
C TYR A 118 -4.92 -31.82 7.64
N VAL A 119 -4.69 -30.50 7.55
CA VAL A 119 -4.06 -29.90 6.36
C VAL A 119 -2.61 -30.35 6.21
N ARG A 120 -1.87 -30.41 7.33
CA ARG A 120 -0.48 -30.89 7.36
C ARG A 120 -0.37 -32.35 6.92
N GLU A 121 -1.25 -33.20 7.42
CA GLU A 121 -1.27 -34.64 7.13
C GLU A 121 -1.64 -34.91 5.67
N ARG A 122 -2.56 -34.11 5.10
CA ARG A 122 -2.92 -34.18 3.68
C ARG A 122 -1.79 -33.71 2.75
N MET A 123 -1.03 -32.68 3.15
CA MET A 123 0.14 -32.22 2.38
C MET A 123 1.27 -33.25 2.38
N LEU A 124 1.53 -33.90 3.52
CA LEU A 124 2.52 -34.98 3.63
C LEU A 124 2.15 -36.20 2.77
N ARG A 125 0.85 -36.55 2.74
CA ARG A 125 0.34 -37.66 1.92
C ARG A 125 0.52 -37.42 0.41
N ARG A 126 0.29 -36.19 -0.05
CA ARG A 126 0.57 -35.80 -1.46
C ARG A 126 2.06 -35.80 -1.81
N GLN A 127 2.94 -35.44 -0.88
CA GLN A 127 4.39 -35.52 -1.11
C GLN A 127 4.87 -36.97 -1.18
N GLN A 128 4.30 -37.86 -0.39
CA GLN A 128 4.59 -39.30 -0.45
C GLN A 128 4.04 -39.95 -1.73
N GLU A 129 2.88 -39.52 -2.21
CA GLU A 129 2.32 -39.93 -3.50
C GLU A 129 3.15 -39.41 -4.69
N ALA A 130 3.72 -38.21 -4.58
CA ALA A 130 4.63 -37.65 -5.59
C ALA A 130 6.07 -38.23 -5.54
N ALA A 131 6.45 -38.89 -4.44
CA ALA A 131 7.77 -39.51 -4.26
C ALA A 131 7.85 -40.98 -4.74
N SER A 132 6.77 -41.53 -5.30
CA SER A 132 6.79 -42.86 -5.92
C SER A 132 7.40 -42.79 -7.33
N PRO A 133 8.44 -43.56 -7.65
CA PRO A 133 9.22 -43.35 -8.88
C PRO A 133 8.56 -44.01 -10.09
N ALA A 134 8.27 -43.22 -11.13
CA ALA A 134 8.11 -43.71 -12.51
C ALA A 134 9.44 -43.54 -13.26
N PRO A 135 9.78 -44.43 -14.23
CA PRO A 135 11.15 -44.59 -14.71
C PRO A 135 11.58 -43.48 -15.68
N ALA A 136 12.84 -43.05 -15.56
CA ALA A 136 13.47 -42.04 -16.40
C ALA A 136 14.11 -42.65 -17.67
N PRO A 137 14.13 -41.93 -18.82
CA PRO A 137 14.99 -42.29 -19.94
C PRO A 137 16.41 -41.74 -19.79
N ALA A 138 17.36 -42.47 -20.37
CA ALA A 138 18.80 -42.39 -20.15
C ALA A 138 19.50 -41.18 -20.80
N ALA A 139 20.59 -40.73 -20.17
CA ALA A 139 21.63 -39.88 -20.73
C ALA A 139 22.94 -40.70 -20.90
N PRO A 140 23.80 -40.39 -21.90
CA PRO A 140 25.13 -41.00 -21.99
C PRO A 140 26.24 -40.13 -21.36
N SER A 141 27.17 -40.84 -20.71
CA SER A 141 28.48 -40.49 -20.13
C SER A 141 29.54 -40.32 -21.26
N ALA A 142 30.78 -39.81 -21.13
CA ALA A 142 31.70 -39.60 -20.01
C ALA A 142 32.88 -38.67 -20.40
N ALA A 143 33.66 -38.27 -19.39
CA ALA A 143 34.85 -37.39 -19.30
C ALA A 143 36.17 -38.01 -19.89
N PRO A 144 37.44 -37.50 -19.68
CA PRO A 144 38.00 -36.95 -18.43
C PRO A 144 39.05 -35.81 -18.51
N ALA A 145 39.53 -35.43 -17.31
CA ALA A 145 40.25 -34.24 -16.89
C ALA A 145 41.76 -34.44 -16.57
N ARG A 146 42.51 -33.33 -16.37
CA ARG A 146 43.52 -33.03 -15.29
C ARG A 146 44.36 -31.79 -15.69
N ALA A 147 44.42 -30.69 -14.92
CA ALA A 147 45.06 -30.40 -13.62
C ALA A 147 46.59 -30.18 -13.66
N ALA A 148 47.08 -28.98 -13.28
CA ALA A 148 48.22 -28.74 -12.36
C ALA A 148 48.67 -27.25 -12.29
N PHE A 149 49.26 -26.90 -11.15
CA PHE A 149 49.63 -25.58 -10.59
C PHE A 149 51.07 -25.09 -10.93
N ALA A 150 51.24 -23.76 -10.98
CA ALA A 150 52.34 -22.86 -10.49
C ALA A 150 53.83 -23.13 -10.88
N PRO A 151 54.84 -22.22 -10.65
CA PRO A 151 54.88 -20.92 -9.96
C PRO A 151 55.74 -19.79 -10.64
N THR A 152 55.91 -18.70 -9.88
CA THR A 152 56.61 -17.41 -10.03
C THR A 152 58.14 -17.45 -10.14
N ALA A 153 58.74 -16.51 -10.90
CA ALA A 153 60.06 -15.88 -10.62
C ALA A 153 60.27 -14.60 -11.47
N ALA A 154 60.81 -13.54 -10.86
CA ALA A 154 61.38 -12.31 -11.47
C ALA A 154 62.91 -12.27 -11.15
N PRO A 155 63.76 -11.29 -11.57
CA PRO A 155 63.59 -10.08 -12.41
C PRO A 155 64.76 -9.80 -13.41
N ALA A 156 64.75 -8.57 -13.98
CA ALA A 156 65.86 -7.78 -14.57
C ALA A 156 66.29 -8.00 -16.04
N ALA A 157 66.03 -7.01 -16.91
CA ALA A 157 67.00 -6.05 -17.43
C ALA A 157 66.44 -5.25 -18.62
N THR A 158 66.89 -4.01 -18.71
CA THR A 158 66.55 -2.89 -19.60
C THR A 158 67.01 -3.11 -21.05
N GLU A 159 66.20 -2.73 -22.05
CA GLU A 159 66.66 -2.13 -23.32
C GLU A 159 65.48 -1.53 -24.12
N THR A 160 65.62 -0.27 -24.52
CA THR A 160 64.75 0.54 -25.42
C THR A 160 65.14 0.35 -26.90
N PRO A 161 64.45 0.93 -27.92
CA PRO A 161 63.00 1.01 -28.25
C PRO A 161 62.64 0.71 -29.75
N ARG A 162 61.32 0.72 -30.05
CA ARG A 162 60.56 0.78 -31.35
C ARG A 162 60.36 -0.52 -32.16
N PRO A 163 59.29 -0.65 -33.02
CA PRO A 163 58.26 0.32 -33.44
C PRO A 163 56.78 -0.12 -33.26
N ALA A 164 55.86 0.80 -33.57
CA ALA A 164 54.40 0.74 -33.35
C ALA A 164 53.67 -0.41 -34.09
N PRO A 165 52.56 -0.95 -33.55
CA PRO A 165 51.73 -1.92 -34.26
C PRO A 165 50.56 -1.24 -35.01
N VAL A 166 50.24 -1.85 -36.14
CA VAL A 166 49.17 -1.52 -37.08
C VAL A 166 47.81 -1.91 -36.49
N ALA A 167 46.82 -1.02 -36.63
CA ALA A 167 45.43 -1.23 -36.24
C ALA A 167 44.68 -2.08 -37.27
N THR A 168 43.86 -3.02 -36.78
CA THR A 168 42.84 -3.75 -37.54
C THR A 168 41.51 -2.97 -37.56
N PRO A 169 40.68 -3.10 -38.61
CA PRO A 169 39.46 -2.31 -38.77
C PRO A 169 38.26 -2.92 -38.02
N ALA A 170 37.49 -2.05 -37.36
CA ALA A 170 36.20 -2.30 -36.71
C ALA A 170 35.04 -2.31 -37.73
N PRO A 171 33.87 -2.92 -37.43
CA PRO A 171 32.76 -3.01 -38.37
C PRO A 171 32.10 -1.64 -38.57
N ALA A 172 31.71 -1.34 -39.81
CA ALA A 172 31.00 -0.11 -40.17
C ALA A 172 29.57 -0.15 -39.60
N ILE A 173 29.30 0.78 -38.69
CA ILE A 173 27.96 1.06 -38.14
C ILE A 173 27.22 1.92 -39.16
N ASP A 174 25.98 1.54 -39.42
CA ASP A 174 25.05 2.16 -40.36
C ASP A 174 24.54 3.51 -39.81
N THR A 175 25.42 4.51 -39.81
CA THR A 175 25.19 5.84 -39.21
C THR A 175 24.00 6.59 -39.82
N ALA A 176 23.60 6.23 -41.05
CA ALA A 176 22.49 6.85 -41.75
C ALA A 176 21.13 6.60 -41.06
N SER A 177 20.90 5.39 -40.54
CA SER A 177 19.66 5.02 -39.84
C SER A 177 19.53 5.74 -38.50
N GLU A 178 20.63 5.92 -37.76
CA GLU A 178 20.65 6.65 -36.48
C GLU A 178 20.38 8.14 -36.67
N THR A 179 20.98 8.78 -37.68
CA THR A 179 20.69 10.20 -38.00
C THR A 179 19.25 10.42 -38.44
N GLN A 180 18.65 9.48 -39.20
CA GLN A 180 17.26 9.60 -39.63
C GLN A 180 16.29 9.43 -38.45
N GLN A 181 16.58 8.53 -37.51
CA GLN A 181 15.79 8.36 -36.29
C GLN A 181 15.92 9.56 -35.35
N ALA A 182 17.11 10.14 -35.21
CA ALA A 182 17.34 11.37 -34.44
C ALA A 182 16.55 12.56 -35.02
N LEU A 183 16.58 12.73 -36.35
CA LEU A 183 15.81 13.77 -37.03
C LEU A 183 14.29 13.57 -36.86
N MET A 184 13.80 12.32 -36.93
CA MET A 184 12.39 12.02 -36.70
C MET A 184 11.97 12.29 -35.25
N ALA A 185 12.83 11.97 -34.27
CA ALA A 185 12.59 12.28 -32.87
C ALA A 185 12.54 13.80 -32.62
N GLU A 186 13.41 14.56 -33.28
CA GLU A 186 13.46 16.02 -33.19
C GLU A 186 12.23 16.68 -33.85
N LEU A 187 11.76 16.15 -34.99
CA LEU A 187 10.51 16.59 -35.62
C LEU A 187 9.28 16.25 -34.76
N GLN A 188 9.26 15.10 -34.08
CA GLN A 188 8.22 14.75 -33.12
C GLN A 188 8.25 15.65 -31.88
N ALA A 189 9.43 16.01 -31.39
CA ALA A 189 9.60 16.96 -30.30
C ALA A 189 9.11 18.37 -30.70
N MET A 190 9.48 18.85 -31.90
CA MET A 190 8.96 20.11 -32.47
C MET A 190 7.45 20.08 -32.64
N ARG A 191 6.89 18.97 -33.14
CA ARG A 191 5.43 18.82 -33.26
C ARG A 191 4.74 18.89 -31.90
N THR A 192 5.28 18.18 -30.91
CA THR A 192 4.74 18.18 -29.54
C THR A 192 4.80 19.58 -28.93
N LEU A 193 5.90 20.30 -29.14
CA LEU A 193 6.06 21.71 -28.75
C LEU A 193 5.06 22.60 -29.48
N MET A 194 4.89 22.46 -30.79
CA MET A 194 3.92 23.27 -31.57
C MET A 194 2.48 23.00 -31.13
N GLU A 195 2.09 21.73 -30.98
CA GLU A 195 0.76 21.35 -30.45
C GLU A 195 0.56 21.91 -29.03
N SER A 196 1.59 21.87 -28.18
CA SER A 196 1.54 22.47 -26.83
C SER A 196 1.35 23.99 -26.85
N ARG A 197 2.02 24.69 -27.78
CA ARG A 197 1.95 26.16 -27.93
C ARG A 197 0.62 26.60 -28.52
N PHE A 198 0.10 25.85 -29.48
CA PHE A 198 -1.18 26.12 -30.13
C PHE A 198 -2.34 25.92 -29.15
N ASN A 199 -2.29 24.84 -28.35
CA ASN A 199 -3.25 24.60 -27.28
C ASN A 199 -3.18 25.68 -26.19
N ALA A 200 -1.99 26.16 -25.82
CA ALA A 200 -1.84 27.23 -24.83
C ALA A 200 -2.40 28.59 -25.32
N LEU A 201 -2.13 28.97 -26.57
CA LEU A 201 -2.61 30.24 -27.14
C LEU A 201 -4.13 30.26 -27.39
N ALA A 202 -4.71 29.13 -27.83
CA ALA A 202 -6.15 28.98 -27.94
C ALA A 202 -6.86 29.13 -26.57
N TRP A 203 -6.17 28.74 -25.49
CA TRP A 203 -6.69 28.81 -24.12
C TRP A 203 -6.56 30.19 -23.45
N LEU A 204 -5.45 30.90 -23.71
CA LEU A 204 -5.16 32.20 -23.10
C LEU A 204 -6.13 33.30 -23.57
N GLY A 205 -6.67 33.20 -24.79
CA GLY A 205 -7.60 34.18 -25.36
C GLY A 205 -8.92 34.32 -24.58
N PRO A 206 -9.69 33.23 -24.38
CA PRO A 206 -10.93 33.26 -23.61
C PRO A 206 -10.74 33.41 -22.10
N ALA A 207 -9.69 32.81 -21.52
CA ALA A 207 -9.42 32.88 -20.08
C ALA A 207 -9.07 34.29 -19.60
N ARG A 208 -8.35 35.07 -20.42
CA ARG A 208 -8.08 36.50 -20.15
C ARG A 208 -9.33 37.39 -20.27
N GLN A 209 -10.36 36.95 -20.98
CA GLN A 209 -11.53 37.76 -21.28
C GLN A 209 -12.74 37.46 -20.37
N ASN A 210 -12.82 36.27 -19.75
CA ASN A 210 -13.92 35.90 -18.86
C ASN A 210 -13.48 35.74 -17.39
N PRO A 211 -13.87 36.66 -16.47
CA PRO A 211 -13.51 36.57 -15.05
C PRO A 211 -14.11 35.36 -14.34
N VAL A 212 -15.27 34.85 -14.79
CA VAL A 212 -15.89 33.64 -14.22
C VAL A 212 -14.98 32.44 -14.48
N HIS A 213 -14.47 32.31 -15.70
CA HIS A 213 -13.60 31.21 -16.08
C HIS A 213 -12.31 31.16 -15.25
N SER A 214 -11.60 32.28 -15.13
CA SER A 214 -10.38 32.38 -14.32
C SER A 214 -10.61 32.04 -12.84
N ASN A 215 -11.75 32.46 -12.28
CA ASN A 215 -12.12 32.12 -10.90
C ASN A 215 -12.44 30.62 -10.71
N LEU A 216 -13.11 29.99 -11.68
CA LEU A 216 -13.38 28.55 -11.63
C LEU A 216 -12.09 27.74 -11.76
N MET A 217 -11.18 28.16 -12.65
CA MET A 217 -9.87 27.54 -12.79
C MET A 217 -9.09 27.58 -11.46
N LEU A 218 -8.97 28.76 -10.85
CA LEU A 218 -8.36 28.90 -9.52
C LEU A 218 -9.04 27.99 -8.49
N LYS A 219 -10.37 27.89 -8.51
CA LYS A 219 -11.11 27.05 -7.59
C LYS A 219 -10.73 25.56 -7.76
N LEU A 220 -10.63 25.07 -9.00
CA LEU A 220 -10.22 23.70 -9.31
C LEU A 220 -8.78 23.43 -8.86
N LEU A 221 -7.84 24.32 -9.20
CA LEU A 221 -6.43 24.16 -8.81
C LEU A 221 -6.25 24.20 -7.28
N ARG A 222 -6.96 25.09 -6.58
CA ARG A 222 -6.96 25.14 -5.10
C ARG A 222 -7.58 23.89 -4.47
N ALA A 223 -8.60 23.31 -5.09
CA ALA A 223 -9.15 22.03 -4.68
C ALA A 223 -8.17 20.85 -4.94
N GLY A 224 -7.10 21.08 -5.71
CA GLY A 224 -6.04 20.11 -5.99
C GLY A 224 -6.24 19.31 -7.28
N TYR A 225 -7.14 19.75 -8.16
CA TYR A 225 -7.27 19.17 -9.50
C TYR A 225 -6.10 19.59 -10.39
N SER A 226 -5.70 18.72 -11.32
CA SER A 226 -4.62 19.03 -12.25
C SER A 226 -5.05 20.11 -13.25
N PRO A 227 -4.09 20.91 -13.79
CA PRO A 227 -4.40 21.85 -14.87
C PRO A 227 -4.96 21.17 -16.11
N ALA A 228 -4.60 19.91 -16.38
CA ALA A 228 -5.11 19.16 -17.51
C ALA A 228 -6.62 18.88 -17.36
N LEU A 229 -7.03 18.31 -16.23
CA LEU A 229 -8.44 18.02 -15.98
C LEU A 229 -9.26 19.30 -15.80
N ALA A 230 -8.72 20.31 -15.11
CA ALA A 230 -9.43 21.56 -14.91
C ALA A 230 -9.78 22.24 -16.25
N ARG A 231 -8.85 22.20 -17.22
CA ARG A 231 -9.12 22.69 -18.59
C ARG A 231 -10.24 21.90 -19.27
N SER A 232 -10.13 20.57 -19.27
CA SER A 232 -11.13 19.69 -19.87
C SER A 232 -12.55 19.90 -19.30
N VAL A 233 -12.66 20.07 -17.98
CA VAL A 233 -13.93 20.36 -17.31
C VAL A 233 -14.49 21.71 -17.77
N LEU A 234 -13.67 22.75 -17.81
CA LEU A 234 -14.12 24.10 -18.18
C LEU A 234 -14.46 24.24 -19.67
N GLU A 235 -13.81 23.48 -20.55
CA GLU A 235 -14.17 23.38 -21.97
C GLU A 235 -15.54 22.69 -22.18
N SER A 236 -15.91 21.78 -21.29
CA SER A 236 -17.16 21.01 -21.39
C SER A 236 -18.42 21.77 -20.94
N ILE A 237 -18.25 22.92 -20.26
CA ILE A 237 -19.37 23.67 -19.69
C ILE A 237 -19.60 24.99 -20.43
N ALA A 238 -20.87 25.38 -20.58
CA ALA A 238 -21.20 26.72 -21.03
C ALA A 238 -20.80 27.74 -19.95
N LEU A 239 -19.97 28.72 -20.35
CA LEU A 239 -19.58 29.84 -19.51
C LEU A 239 -20.46 31.04 -19.88
N ASP A 240 -21.38 31.36 -18.98
CA ASP A 240 -22.22 32.56 -19.02
C ASP A 240 -21.77 33.52 -17.91
N ASN A 241 -22.44 34.67 -17.80
CA ASN A 241 -22.18 35.64 -16.74
C ASN A 241 -22.78 35.20 -15.37
N ASP A 242 -23.46 34.05 -15.28
CA ASP A 242 -23.97 33.50 -14.01
C ASP A 242 -22.88 32.66 -13.33
N ALA A 243 -22.11 33.32 -12.46
CA ALA A 243 -21.05 32.65 -11.69
C ALA A 243 -21.57 31.47 -10.86
N ALA A 244 -22.76 31.57 -10.26
CA ALA A 244 -23.32 30.51 -9.44
C ALA A 244 -23.76 29.31 -10.30
N GLY A 245 -24.37 29.57 -11.45
CA GLY A 245 -24.69 28.58 -12.46
C GLY A 245 -23.44 27.88 -13.00
N ALA A 246 -22.38 28.62 -13.27
CA ALA A 246 -21.13 28.08 -13.77
C ALA A 246 -20.46 27.13 -12.75
N VAL A 247 -20.48 27.46 -11.45
CA VAL A 247 -20.03 26.52 -10.39
C VAL A 247 -20.86 25.24 -10.37
N ARG A 248 -22.20 25.34 -10.45
CA ARG A 248 -23.08 24.15 -10.47
C ARG A 248 -22.80 23.26 -11.68
N ARG A 249 -22.63 23.85 -12.87
CA ARG A 249 -22.30 23.11 -14.11
C ARG A 249 -20.91 22.46 -14.02
N MET A 250 -19.92 23.17 -13.48
CA MET A 250 -18.58 22.61 -13.23
C MET A 250 -18.63 21.39 -12.30
N MET A 251 -19.39 21.47 -11.20
CA MET A 251 -19.57 20.34 -10.30
C MET A 251 -20.29 19.17 -10.97
N ALA A 252 -21.37 19.44 -11.72
CA ALA A 252 -22.10 18.42 -12.47
C ALA A 252 -21.22 17.73 -13.54
N ALA A 253 -20.33 18.49 -14.20
CA ALA A 253 -19.37 17.93 -15.15
C ALA A 253 -18.39 16.97 -14.46
N LEU A 254 -17.82 17.35 -13.30
CA LEU A 254 -16.97 16.45 -12.51
C LEU A 254 -17.71 15.20 -12.03
N GLU A 255 -18.96 15.35 -11.58
CA GLU A 255 -19.81 14.23 -11.16
C GLU A 255 -20.04 13.24 -12.32
N THR A 256 -20.24 13.74 -13.53
CA THR A 256 -20.44 12.92 -14.73
C THR A 256 -19.15 12.24 -15.20
N MET A 257 -18.00 12.89 -15.00
CA MET A 257 -16.68 12.34 -15.36
C MET A 257 -16.18 11.30 -14.37
N LEU A 258 -16.63 11.32 -13.12
CA LEU A 258 -16.32 10.30 -12.13
C LEU A 258 -16.90 8.95 -12.57
N GLY A 259 -16.06 7.92 -12.67
CA GLY A 259 -16.46 6.55 -12.98
C GLY A 259 -17.26 5.91 -11.84
N LEU A 260 -18.49 6.38 -11.64
CA LEU A 260 -19.42 5.91 -10.63
C LEU A 260 -20.72 5.53 -11.33
N ASP A 261 -21.18 4.31 -11.10
CA ASP A 261 -22.54 3.90 -11.46
C ASP A 261 -23.40 3.91 -10.19
N PRO A 262 -24.27 4.91 -9.99
CA PRO A 262 -25.11 5.00 -8.80
C PRO A 262 -26.14 3.87 -8.69
N ALA A 263 -26.43 3.15 -9.78
CA ALA A 263 -27.32 1.99 -9.79
C ALA A 263 -26.56 0.67 -9.57
N ALA A 264 -25.22 0.68 -9.60
CA ALA A 264 -24.44 -0.53 -9.40
C ALA A 264 -24.53 -1.01 -7.94
N PRO A 265 -24.59 -2.34 -7.71
CA PRO A 265 -24.55 -2.89 -6.37
C PRO A 265 -23.24 -2.53 -5.66
N THR A 266 -23.33 -2.34 -4.34
CA THR A 266 -22.14 -2.20 -3.50
C THR A 266 -21.30 -3.48 -3.55
N LEU A 267 -20.00 -3.41 -3.21
CA LEU A 267 -19.13 -4.59 -3.19
C LEU A 267 -19.69 -5.74 -2.32
N ALA A 268 -20.32 -5.39 -1.19
CA ALA A 268 -20.93 -6.38 -0.30
C ALA A 268 -22.17 -7.04 -0.92
N GLU A 269 -22.97 -6.29 -1.67
CA GLU A 269 -24.15 -6.80 -2.38
C GLU A 269 -23.77 -7.58 -3.63
N GLU A 270 -22.78 -7.15 -4.40
CA GLU A 270 -22.29 -7.88 -5.58
C GLU A 270 -21.69 -9.23 -5.15
N GLY A 271 -20.89 -9.23 -4.09
CA GLY A 271 -20.09 -10.38 -3.69
C GLY A 271 -18.96 -10.67 -4.69
N GLY A 272 -18.32 -11.82 -4.54
CA GLY A 272 -17.19 -12.26 -5.36
C GLY A 272 -15.84 -12.23 -4.64
N VAL A 273 -14.77 -12.39 -5.40
CA VAL A 273 -13.40 -12.48 -4.89
C VAL A 273 -12.65 -11.20 -5.25
N TYR A 274 -12.21 -10.44 -4.24
CA TYR A 274 -11.47 -9.20 -4.45
C TYR A 274 -10.09 -9.24 -3.83
N ALA A 275 -9.06 -8.92 -4.63
CA ALA A 275 -7.70 -8.72 -4.14
C ALA A 275 -7.37 -7.24 -4.04
N LEU A 276 -7.07 -6.78 -2.84
CA LEU A 276 -6.72 -5.38 -2.60
C LEU A 276 -5.26 -5.16 -2.95
N VAL A 277 -4.97 -4.24 -3.87
CA VAL A 277 -3.61 -3.93 -4.33
C VAL A 277 -3.26 -2.46 -4.14
N GLY A 278 -1.97 -2.17 -3.96
CA GLY A 278 -1.47 -0.81 -3.75
C GLY A 278 -0.28 -0.75 -2.78
N ALA A 279 0.28 0.45 -2.63
CA ALA A 279 1.49 0.68 -1.85
C ALA A 279 1.37 0.38 -0.35
N THR A 280 2.49 0.37 0.36
CA THR A 280 2.50 0.29 1.84
C THR A 280 1.77 1.48 2.45
N GLY A 281 1.07 1.27 3.56
CA GLY A 281 0.44 2.36 4.32
C GLY A 281 -0.83 2.97 3.72
N VAL A 282 -1.21 2.61 2.48
CA VAL A 282 -2.46 3.10 1.83
C VAL A 282 -3.73 2.53 2.46
N GLY A 283 -3.65 1.68 3.49
CA GLY A 283 -4.81 1.17 4.22
C GLY A 283 -5.48 -0.07 3.63
N LYS A 284 -4.77 -0.92 2.88
CA LYS A 284 -5.31 -2.18 2.31
C LYS A 284 -5.95 -3.09 3.36
N THR A 285 -5.19 -3.51 4.38
CA THR A 285 -5.68 -4.40 5.45
C THR A 285 -6.93 -3.85 6.14
N THR A 286 -6.92 -2.56 6.49
CA THR A 286 -8.06 -1.90 7.15
C THR A 286 -9.26 -1.77 6.22
N THR A 287 -9.04 -1.50 4.94
CA THR A 287 -10.10 -1.42 3.92
C THR A 287 -10.71 -2.80 3.66
N ALA A 288 -9.89 -3.86 3.58
CA ALA A 288 -10.37 -5.23 3.48
C ALA A 288 -11.25 -5.57 4.68
N ALA A 289 -10.79 -5.30 5.91
CA ALA A 289 -11.56 -5.54 7.12
C ALA A 289 -12.90 -4.77 7.14
N LYS A 290 -12.91 -3.53 6.65
CA LYS A 290 -14.10 -2.68 6.54
C LYS A 290 -15.16 -3.23 5.58
N ILE A 291 -14.73 -3.63 4.38
CA ILE A 291 -15.60 -4.28 3.38
C ILE A 291 -16.12 -5.62 3.94
N ALA A 292 -15.24 -6.40 4.57
CA ALA A 292 -15.57 -7.66 5.20
C ALA A 292 -16.66 -7.49 6.27
N ALA A 293 -16.50 -6.49 7.14
CA ALA A 293 -17.45 -6.18 8.20
C ALA A 293 -18.82 -5.74 7.66
N GLN A 294 -18.86 -5.00 6.55
CA GLN A 294 -20.13 -4.67 5.88
C GLN A 294 -20.83 -5.94 5.39
N CYS A 295 -20.13 -6.84 4.71
CA CYS A 295 -20.73 -8.07 4.20
C CYS A 295 -21.13 -9.03 5.32
N ALA A 296 -20.31 -9.18 6.35
CA ALA A 296 -20.66 -9.99 7.52
C ALA A 296 -21.91 -9.45 8.23
N ARG A 297 -22.12 -8.14 8.24
CA ARG A 297 -23.34 -7.52 8.77
C ARG A 297 -24.56 -7.79 7.90
N LEU A 298 -24.42 -7.77 6.58
CA LEU A 298 -25.53 -7.97 5.64
C LEU A 298 -25.91 -9.45 5.44
N HIS A 299 -24.94 -10.35 5.48
CA HIS A 299 -25.09 -11.75 5.06
C HIS A 299 -24.57 -12.76 6.10
N GLY A 300 -24.12 -12.29 7.26
CA GLY A 300 -23.58 -13.13 8.33
C GLY A 300 -22.08 -13.42 8.18
N PRO A 301 -21.34 -13.68 9.28
CA PRO A 301 -19.89 -13.92 9.24
C PRO A 301 -19.48 -15.11 8.37
N ALA A 302 -20.29 -16.17 8.33
CA ALA A 302 -20.02 -17.37 7.54
C ALA A 302 -19.95 -17.08 6.02
N SER A 303 -20.59 -16.01 5.56
CA SER A 303 -20.61 -15.59 4.14
C SER A 303 -19.30 -14.95 3.67
N VAL A 304 -18.35 -14.67 4.58
CA VAL A 304 -17.11 -13.94 4.28
C VAL A 304 -15.90 -14.85 4.44
N GLY A 305 -14.95 -14.74 3.51
CA GLY A 305 -13.63 -15.34 3.56
C GLY A 305 -12.56 -14.26 3.60
N LEU A 306 -11.59 -14.39 4.50
CA LEU A 306 -10.44 -13.49 4.58
C LEU A 306 -9.16 -14.26 4.31
N ILE A 307 -8.39 -13.79 3.34
CA ILE A 307 -7.09 -14.35 2.98
C ILE A 307 -6.07 -13.21 3.06
N THR A 308 -4.87 -13.50 3.56
CA THR A 308 -3.73 -12.59 3.46
C THR A 308 -2.58 -13.27 2.72
N LEU A 309 -1.90 -12.48 1.89
CA LEU A 309 -0.65 -12.80 1.21
C LEU A 309 0.52 -11.98 1.79
N ASP A 310 0.29 -11.14 2.81
CA ASP A 310 1.32 -10.32 3.45
C ASP A 310 2.10 -11.15 4.48
N MET A 311 3.07 -11.93 3.98
CA MET A 311 3.96 -12.76 4.80
C MET A 311 5.19 -12.03 5.34
N HIS A 312 5.51 -10.84 4.83
CA HIS A 312 6.77 -10.14 5.09
C HIS A 312 6.64 -9.07 6.16
N ARG A 313 5.46 -8.48 6.33
CA ARG A 313 5.23 -7.45 7.33
C ARG A 313 4.92 -8.09 8.67
N ALA A 314 5.84 -7.93 9.63
CA ALA A 314 5.65 -8.40 11.00
C ALA A 314 4.29 -7.95 11.56
N GLY A 315 3.49 -8.89 12.05
CA GLY A 315 2.17 -8.64 12.63
C GLY A 315 1.05 -8.34 11.63
N ALA A 316 1.27 -8.32 10.30
CA ALA A 316 0.20 -8.06 9.34
C ALA A 316 -0.89 -9.14 9.35
N HIS A 317 -0.48 -10.41 9.40
CA HIS A 317 -1.41 -11.54 9.56
C HIS A 317 -2.18 -11.44 10.88
N GLU A 318 -1.51 -11.12 11.99
CA GLU A 318 -2.16 -10.95 13.30
C GLU A 318 -3.14 -9.78 13.31
N GLN A 319 -2.81 -8.67 12.64
CA GLN A 319 -3.67 -7.51 12.50
C GLN A 319 -4.96 -7.87 11.76
N LEU A 320 -4.87 -8.54 10.60
CA LEU A 320 -6.07 -8.98 9.88
C LEU A 320 -6.87 -10.01 10.68
N ARG A 321 -6.18 -10.92 11.39
CA ARG A 321 -6.82 -11.92 12.25
C ARG A 321 -7.56 -11.28 13.44
N ALA A 322 -7.01 -10.22 14.02
CA ALA A 322 -7.67 -9.45 15.08
C ALA A 322 -8.95 -8.78 14.58
N HIS A 323 -8.88 -8.13 13.40
CA HIS A 323 -10.08 -7.58 12.76
C HIS A 323 -11.11 -8.66 12.46
N GLY A 324 -10.70 -9.78 11.86
CA GLY A 324 -11.58 -10.91 11.55
C GLY A 324 -12.25 -11.48 12.81
N ARG A 325 -11.48 -11.71 13.89
CA ARG A 325 -12.01 -12.24 15.15
C ARG A 325 -13.11 -11.35 15.74
N ALA A 326 -12.96 -10.03 15.66
CA ALA A 326 -13.97 -9.08 16.14
C ALA A 326 -15.31 -9.18 15.39
N MET A 327 -15.31 -9.71 14.15
CA MET A 327 -16.50 -9.91 13.31
C MET A 327 -16.87 -11.38 13.13
N GLY A 328 -16.25 -12.31 13.87
CA GLY A 328 -16.53 -13.74 13.76
C GLY A 328 -16.02 -14.41 12.47
N VAL A 329 -15.01 -13.83 11.81
CA VAL A 329 -14.42 -14.35 10.57
C VAL A 329 -12.95 -14.72 10.79
N VAL A 330 -12.55 -15.90 10.34
CA VAL A 330 -11.16 -16.36 10.44
C VAL A 330 -10.38 -15.88 9.22
N ALA A 331 -9.21 -15.27 9.45
CA ALA A 331 -8.27 -14.91 8.39
C ALA A 331 -7.26 -16.04 8.15
N HIS A 332 -7.07 -16.40 6.89
CA HIS A 332 -6.16 -17.46 6.46
C HIS A 332 -4.94 -16.88 5.76
N LEU A 333 -3.78 -17.51 5.92
CA LEU A 333 -2.54 -17.14 5.25
C LEU A 333 -2.33 -18.03 4.02
N ALA A 334 -2.17 -17.42 2.84
CA ALA A 334 -1.69 -18.11 1.64
C ALA A 334 -0.24 -17.71 1.38
N HIS A 335 0.60 -18.71 1.12
CA HIS A 335 2.05 -18.52 0.95
C HIS A 335 2.45 -18.45 -0.52
N ASP A 336 1.66 -19.08 -1.39
CA ASP A 336 1.90 -19.17 -2.82
C ASP A 336 0.57 -19.25 -3.59
N ARG A 337 0.68 -19.35 -4.92
CA ARG A 337 -0.46 -19.45 -5.83
C ARG A 337 -1.27 -20.72 -5.60
N ALA A 338 -0.62 -21.85 -5.28
CA ALA A 338 -1.30 -23.13 -5.05
C ALA A 338 -2.17 -23.08 -3.79
N ALA A 339 -1.62 -22.58 -2.67
CA ALA A 339 -2.35 -22.37 -1.43
C ALA A 339 -3.50 -21.37 -1.61
N LEU A 340 -3.30 -20.30 -2.40
CA LEU A 340 -4.38 -19.37 -2.73
C LEU A 340 -5.52 -20.07 -3.48
N GLN A 341 -5.22 -20.89 -4.49
CA GLN A 341 -6.22 -21.67 -5.22
C GLN A 341 -6.98 -22.66 -4.32
N GLU A 342 -6.28 -23.34 -3.40
CA GLU A 342 -6.91 -24.25 -2.44
C GLU A 342 -7.88 -23.52 -1.49
N LEU A 343 -7.48 -22.35 -0.97
CA LEU A 343 -8.36 -21.52 -0.15
C LEU A 343 -9.56 -20.98 -0.93
N LEU A 344 -9.37 -20.58 -2.20
CA LEU A 344 -10.47 -20.13 -3.05
C LEU A 344 -11.47 -21.27 -3.33
N ALA A 345 -10.99 -22.49 -3.54
CA ALA A 345 -11.84 -23.66 -3.68
C ALA A 345 -12.64 -23.94 -2.39
N LEU A 346 -11.99 -23.85 -1.22
CA LEU A 346 -12.65 -23.98 0.09
C LEU A 346 -13.72 -22.90 0.31
N PHE A 347 -13.50 -21.71 -0.24
CA PHE A 347 -14.38 -20.55 -0.09
C PHE A 347 -15.40 -20.38 -1.22
N HIS A 348 -15.52 -21.33 -2.15
CA HIS A 348 -16.44 -21.25 -3.29
C HIS A 348 -17.90 -20.95 -2.89
N GLY A 349 -18.36 -21.46 -1.73
CA GLY A 349 -19.73 -21.23 -1.24
C GLY A 349 -19.95 -19.90 -0.50
N LYS A 350 -18.89 -19.09 -0.31
CA LYS A 350 -18.98 -17.82 0.41
C LYS A 350 -19.43 -16.70 -0.53
N ARG A 351 -20.19 -15.74 -0.01
CA ARG A 351 -20.66 -14.58 -0.77
C ARG A 351 -19.49 -13.69 -1.20
N MET A 352 -18.53 -13.49 -0.31
CA MET A 352 -17.37 -12.65 -0.59
C MET A 352 -16.08 -13.23 -0.02
N VAL A 353 -15.01 -13.14 -0.80
CA VAL A 353 -13.64 -13.44 -0.37
C VAL A 353 -12.79 -12.20 -0.60
N LEU A 354 -12.08 -11.76 0.44
CA LEU A 354 -11.15 -10.63 0.36
C LEU A 354 -9.73 -11.11 0.58
N ILE A 355 -8.86 -10.74 -0.34
CA ILE A 355 -7.44 -11.06 -0.32
C ILE A 355 -6.66 -9.77 0.00
N ASP A 356 -6.09 -9.70 1.21
CA ASP A 356 -5.17 -8.66 1.61
C ASP A 356 -3.76 -8.98 1.08
N THR A 357 -3.13 -8.04 0.40
CA THR A 357 -1.82 -8.22 -0.23
C THR A 357 -0.74 -7.44 0.50
N ALA A 358 0.52 -7.85 0.31
CA ALA A 358 1.65 -7.05 0.76
C ALA A 358 1.64 -5.67 0.09
N GLY A 359 1.99 -4.63 0.86
CA GLY A 359 2.22 -3.31 0.28
C GLY A 359 3.53 -3.28 -0.50
N LEU A 360 3.47 -2.94 -1.77
CA LEU A 360 4.64 -2.82 -2.64
C LEU A 360 4.66 -1.42 -3.26
N ALA A 361 5.81 -0.76 -3.21
CA ALA A 361 5.98 0.53 -3.86
C ALA A 361 5.72 0.41 -5.36
N PRO A 362 5.22 1.46 -6.04
CA PRO A 362 4.94 1.40 -7.48
C PRO A 362 6.15 0.93 -8.31
N ARG A 363 7.38 1.28 -7.93
CA ARG A 363 8.61 0.89 -8.64
C ARG A 363 9.25 -0.42 -8.15
N ASP A 364 8.66 -1.11 -7.17
CA ASP A 364 9.22 -2.36 -6.64
C ASP A 364 9.09 -3.47 -7.71
N PRO A 365 10.17 -4.17 -8.09
CA PRO A 365 10.12 -5.23 -9.09
C PRO A 365 9.19 -6.38 -8.69
N ARG A 366 9.08 -6.68 -7.39
CA ARG A 366 8.21 -7.74 -6.84
C ARG A 366 6.73 -7.49 -7.07
N ARG A 367 6.36 -6.27 -7.46
CA ARG A 367 4.99 -5.92 -7.85
C ARG A 367 4.51 -6.84 -8.97
N ARG A 368 5.38 -7.18 -9.95
CA ARG A 368 5.01 -8.07 -11.06
C ARG A 368 4.65 -9.46 -10.53
N ASP A 369 5.50 -10.04 -9.69
CA ASP A 369 5.27 -11.34 -9.07
C ASP A 369 3.94 -11.38 -8.28
N LEU A 370 3.62 -10.30 -7.55
CA LEU A 370 2.32 -10.20 -6.86
C LEU A 370 1.15 -10.17 -7.84
N LEU A 371 1.23 -9.36 -8.91
CA LEU A 371 0.16 -9.27 -9.88
C LEU A 371 -0.02 -10.57 -10.65
N ASP A 372 1.07 -11.28 -10.94
CA ASP A 372 1.06 -12.59 -11.59
C ASP A 372 0.46 -13.66 -10.68
N LEU A 373 0.78 -13.65 -9.38
CA LEU A 373 0.15 -14.54 -8.39
C LEU A 373 -1.37 -14.36 -8.34
N LEU A 374 -1.84 -13.10 -8.47
CA LEU A 374 -3.24 -12.72 -8.45
C LEU A 374 -3.95 -12.91 -9.81
N ASP A 375 -3.23 -13.23 -10.88
CA ASP A 375 -3.79 -13.46 -12.21
C ASP A 375 -4.43 -14.85 -12.29
N LEU A 376 -5.55 -14.98 -11.57
CA LEU A 376 -6.38 -16.18 -11.45
C LEU A 376 -7.81 -15.86 -11.86
N PRO A 377 -8.52 -16.81 -12.49
CA PRO A 377 -9.90 -16.59 -12.90
C PRO A 377 -10.79 -16.30 -11.70
N GLY A 378 -11.66 -15.30 -11.84
CA GLY A 378 -12.61 -14.89 -10.81
C GLY A 378 -12.06 -13.92 -9.75
N ILE A 379 -10.75 -13.64 -9.72
CA ILE A 379 -10.19 -12.61 -8.84
C ILE A 379 -10.31 -11.23 -9.49
N SER A 380 -11.07 -10.33 -8.86
CA SER A 380 -11.13 -8.93 -9.24
C SER A 380 -10.13 -8.11 -8.43
N ARG A 381 -9.21 -7.41 -9.10
CA ARG A 381 -8.22 -6.56 -8.40
C ARG A 381 -8.82 -5.20 -8.10
N LEU A 382 -8.76 -4.81 -6.84
CA LEU A 382 -9.32 -3.57 -6.30
C LEU A 382 -8.16 -2.68 -5.82
N MET A 383 -7.92 -1.58 -6.52
CA MET A 383 -6.83 -0.67 -6.21
C MET A 383 -7.19 0.22 -5.02
N VAL A 384 -6.35 0.27 -3.99
CA VAL A 384 -6.58 1.11 -2.81
C VAL A 384 -5.73 2.38 -2.92
N LEU A 385 -6.40 3.52 -3.07
CA LEU A 385 -5.77 4.83 -3.16
C LEU A 385 -5.90 5.57 -1.83
N ASN A 386 -4.79 6.08 -1.28
CA ASN A 386 -4.86 6.99 -0.13
C ASN A 386 -5.37 8.36 -0.60
N ALA A 387 -6.56 8.76 -0.15
CA ALA A 387 -7.18 10.01 -0.55
C ALA A 387 -6.38 11.27 -0.17
N GLY A 388 -5.51 11.19 0.84
CA GLY A 388 -4.65 12.28 1.28
C GLY A 388 -3.27 12.32 0.60
N ALA A 389 -3.00 11.42 -0.36
CA ALA A 389 -1.71 11.41 -1.06
C ALA A 389 -1.60 12.54 -2.10
N HIS A 390 -0.35 12.89 -2.44
CA HIS A 390 -0.07 13.87 -3.49
C HIS A 390 -0.50 13.35 -4.86
N GLY A 391 -0.85 14.25 -5.78
CA GLY A 391 -1.32 13.91 -7.13
C GLY A 391 -0.35 13.01 -7.88
N ASP A 392 0.95 13.33 -7.88
CA ASP A 392 1.96 12.53 -8.58
C ASP A 392 2.11 11.12 -8.00
N THR A 393 1.97 10.98 -6.67
CA THR A 393 2.00 9.66 -6.00
C THR A 393 0.79 8.82 -6.41
N LEU A 394 -0.38 9.43 -6.50
CA LEU A 394 -1.61 8.77 -6.95
C LEU A 394 -1.53 8.38 -8.43
N ASP A 395 -1.00 9.26 -9.26
CA ASP A 395 -0.81 9.03 -10.70
C ASP A 395 0.13 7.85 -10.97
N GLU A 396 1.29 7.85 -10.31
CA GLU A 396 2.26 6.77 -10.43
C GLU A 396 1.68 5.43 -9.95
N MET A 397 0.90 5.46 -8.86
CA MET A 397 0.26 4.27 -8.33
C MET A 397 -0.84 3.73 -9.25
N ALA A 398 -1.68 4.61 -9.80
CA ALA A 398 -2.70 4.25 -10.78
C ALA A 398 -2.07 3.63 -12.04
N ALA A 399 -1.06 4.29 -12.62
CA ALA A 399 -0.34 3.78 -13.78
C ALA A 399 0.30 2.40 -13.52
N SER A 400 0.88 2.23 -12.33
CA SER A 400 1.62 1.02 -11.96
C SER A 400 0.74 -0.21 -11.71
N PHE A 401 -0.39 -0.03 -11.02
CA PHE A 401 -1.25 -1.15 -10.62
C PHE A 401 -2.42 -1.41 -11.58
N LYS A 402 -2.72 -0.48 -12.50
CA LYS A 402 -3.72 -0.69 -13.56
C LYS A 402 -3.28 -1.76 -14.58
N ILE A 403 -1.97 -2.01 -14.68
CA ILE A 403 -1.39 -3.05 -15.56
C ILE A 403 -2.01 -4.42 -15.23
N GLY A 404 -2.46 -5.12 -16.27
CA GLY A 404 -3.14 -6.43 -16.16
C GLY A 404 -4.64 -6.34 -15.82
N GLY A 405 -5.27 -5.16 -15.88
CA GLY A 405 -6.74 -5.06 -15.82
C GLY A 405 -7.39 -4.59 -14.52
N ALA A 406 -6.67 -4.03 -13.53
CA ALA A 406 -7.30 -3.40 -12.39
C ALA A 406 -7.96 -2.07 -12.82
N ARG A 407 -9.28 -2.10 -13.03
CA ARG A 407 -10.08 -0.91 -13.41
C ARG A 407 -10.93 -0.37 -12.28
N GLN A 408 -10.89 -1.01 -11.11
CA GLN A 408 -11.69 -0.65 -9.95
C GLN A 408 -10.80 -0.10 -8.85
N ALA A 409 -11.26 0.93 -8.16
CA ALA A 409 -10.53 1.59 -7.10
C ALA A 409 -11.40 1.87 -5.87
N VAL A 410 -10.75 2.08 -4.74
CA VAL A 410 -11.33 2.51 -3.47
C VAL A 410 -10.48 3.65 -2.92
N LEU A 411 -11.12 4.68 -2.39
CA LEU A 411 -10.43 5.72 -1.64
C LEU A 411 -10.38 5.36 -0.16
N SER A 412 -9.19 5.31 0.41
CA SER A 412 -8.97 5.15 1.86
C SER A 412 -8.57 6.46 2.51
N LYS A 413 -8.69 6.53 3.84
CA LYS A 413 -8.21 7.66 4.65
C LYS A 413 -8.81 9.00 4.19
N THR A 414 -10.05 8.98 3.72
CA THR A 414 -10.74 10.20 3.26
C THR A 414 -10.95 11.21 4.38
N ASP A 415 -10.98 10.75 5.63
CA ASP A 415 -11.04 11.55 6.85
C ASP A 415 -9.72 12.26 7.18
N GLU A 416 -8.58 11.73 6.73
CA GLU A 416 -7.25 12.36 6.90
C GLU A 416 -6.92 13.31 5.73
N ALA A 417 -7.73 13.32 4.66
CA ALA A 417 -7.42 14.03 3.43
C ALA A 417 -7.75 15.52 3.52
N VAL A 418 -6.71 16.37 3.46
CA VAL A 418 -6.88 17.84 3.41
C VAL A 418 -7.55 18.29 2.11
N LYS A 419 -7.23 17.63 0.99
CA LYS A 419 -7.82 17.89 -0.33
C LYS A 419 -8.15 16.57 -1.01
N LEU A 420 -9.41 16.40 -1.42
CA LEU A 420 -9.83 15.23 -2.19
C LEU A 420 -9.59 15.38 -3.71
N GLY A 421 -9.39 16.61 -4.20
CA GLY A 421 -9.22 16.88 -5.64
C GLY A 421 -8.16 16.02 -6.33
N PRO A 422 -6.95 15.81 -5.78
CA PRO A 422 -5.94 14.96 -6.41
C PRO A 422 -6.38 13.51 -6.60
N ALA A 423 -7.14 12.96 -5.64
CA ALA A 423 -7.67 11.61 -5.72
C ALA A 423 -8.77 11.50 -6.77
N LEU A 424 -9.71 12.45 -6.80
CA LEU A 424 -10.77 12.48 -7.82
C LEU A 424 -10.21 12.73 -9.23
N ASP A 425 -9.22 13.60 -9.35
CA ASP A 425 -8.48 13.86 -10.59
C ASP A 425 -7.85 12.58 -11.15
N THR A 426 -7.16 11.82 -10.29
CA THR A 426 -6.53 10.56 -10.66
C THR A 426 -7.58 9.53 -11.11
N LEU A 427 -8.69 9.40 -10.39
CA LEU A 427 -9.77 8.48 -10.76
C LEU A 427 -10.33 8.81 -12.15
N ILE A 428 -10.57 10.09 -12.44
CA ILE A 428 -11.11 10.55 -13.73
C ILE A 428 -10.09 10.31 -14.85
N ARG A 429 -8.84 10.79 -14.71
CA ARG A 429 -7.81 10.68 -15.75
C ARG A 429 -7.44 9.24 -16.05
N HIS A 430 -7.43 8.37 -15.04
CA HIS A 430 -7.16 6.95 -15.21
C HIS A 430 -8.42 6.12 -15.49
N GLN A 431 -9.61 6.74 -15.61
CA GLN A 431 -10.88 6.06 -15.88
C GLN A 431 -11.12 4.88 -14.92
N LEU A 432 -10.84 5.09 -13.64
CA LEU A 432 -11.03 4.08 -12.61
C LEU A 432 -12.46 4.14 -12.10
N VAL A 433 -13.09 2.96 -11.98
CA VAL A 433 -14.41 2.82 -11.39
C VAL A 433 -14.27 2.84 -9.88
N LEU A 434 -14.81 3.87 -9.23
CA LEU A 434 -14.75 3.99 -7.77
C LEU A 434 -15.82 3.10 -7.13
N ARG A 435 -15.42 2.14 -6.29
CA ARG A 435 -16.32 1.15 -5.69
C ARG A 435 -16.75 1.47 -4.26
N GLY A 436 -16.14 2.48 -3.63
CA GLY A 436 -16.46 2.88 -2.26
C GLY A 436 -15.35 3.72 -1.62
N VAL A 437 -15.64 4.17 -0.40
CA VAL A 437 -14.70 4.97 0.39
C VAL A 437 -14.59 4.45 1.82
N ALA A 438 -13.36 4.45 2.35
CA ALA A 438 -13.07 4.12 3.74
C ALA A 438 -12.73 5.39 4.52
N HIS A 439 -13.61 5.78 5.44
CA HIS A 439 -13.61 7.07 6.15
C HIS A 439 -13.60 6.88 7.67
N GLY A 440 -12.43 6.96 8.33
CA GLY A 440 -12.30 6.88 9.80
C GLY A 440 -11.68 5.56 10.30
N PRO A 441 -11.44 5.43 11.61
CA PRO A 441 -10.74 4.28 12.19
C PRO A 441 -11.62 3.04 12.46
N ARG A 442 -12.96 3.16 12.52
CA ARG A 442 -13.88 2.12 12.99
C ARG A 442 -14.27 1.12 11.90
N THR A 443 -13.84 -0.13 12.03
CA THR A 443 -14.02 -1.16 11.00
C THR A 443 -15.48 -1.40 10.56
N SER A 444 -16.46 -1.37 11.46
CA SER A 444 -17.85 -1.73 11.12
C SER A 444 -18.69 -0.60 10.53
N GLN A 445 -18.29 0.67 10.74
CA GLN A 445 -19.10 1.86 10.42
C GLN A 445 -18.46 2.75 9.35
N ASP A 446 -17.15 2.68 9.19
CA ASP A 446 -16.37 3.65 8.42
C ASP A 446 -16.10 3.19 6.98
N TRP A 447 -17.01 2.39 6.44
CA TRP A 447 -17.09 2.01 5.03
C TRP A 447 -18.38 2.58 4.45
N LYS A 448 -18.25 3.38 3.39
CA LYS A 448 -19.38 4.07 2.76
C LYS A 448 -19.41 3.79 1.25
N PRO A 449 -20.61 3.70 0.65
CA PRO A 449 -20.73 3.76 -0.80
C PRO A 449 -20.20 5.12 -1.29
N ALA A 450 -19.64 5.13 -2.50
CA ALA A 450 -19.14 6.36 -3.10
C ALA A 450 -20.30 7.11 -3.78
N LEU A 451 -20.56 8.34 -3.34
CA LEU A 451 -21.56 9.23 -3.93
C LEU A 451 -20.85 10.39 -4.65
N ALA A 452 -21.02 10.47 -5.97
CA ALA A 452 -20.32 11.46 -6.81
C ALA A 452 -20.54 12.89 -6.30
N ALA A 453 -21.80 13.25 -6.05
CA ALA A 453 -22.17 14.58 -5.57
C ALA A 453 -21.62 14.93 -4.18
N GLU A 454 -21.46 13.95 -3.29
CA GLU A 454 -20.82 14.17 -1.98
C GLU A 454 -19.32 14.40 -2.14
N LEU A 455 -18.65 13.51 -2.87
CA LEU A 455 -17.20 13.59 -3.10
C LEU A 455 -16.78 14.86 -3.84
N VAL A 456 -17.51 15.23 -4.89
CA VAL A 456 -17.24 16.48 -5.64
C VAL A 456 -17.48 17.68 -4.74
N ARG A 457 -18.59 17.72 -4.00
CA ARG A 457 -18.86 18.81 -3.06
C ARG A 457 -17.77 18.93 -1.99
N ASP A 458 -17.33 17.82 -1.42
CA ASP A 458 -16.28 17.81 -0.39
C ASP A 458 -14.92 18.20 -0.95
N SER A 459 -14.60 17.81 -2.19
CA SER A 459 -13.39 18.29 -2.87
C SER A 459 -13.38 19.82 -3.06
N MET A 460 -14.56 20.45 -3.17
CA MET A 460 -14.71 21.90 -3.37
C MET A 460 -14.71 22.72 -2.08
N ARG A 461 -14.68 22.05 -0.92
CA ARG A 461 -14.84 22.64 0.43
C ARG A 461 -13.53 22.94 1.14
N ALA A 462 -12.39 23.03 0.44
CA ALA A 462 -11.10 23.33 1.05
C ALA A 462 -11.18 24.54 2.01
N ALA A 463 -11.00 24.29 3.31
CA ALA A 463 -11.38 25.19 4.39
C ALA A 463 -10.30 26.24 4.74
N GLN A 464 -9.09 26.13 4.20
CA GLN A 464 -7.94 26.98 4.52
C GLN A 464 -7.12 27.27 3.26
N ARG A 465 -6.60 28.51 3.14
CA ARG A 465 -5.62 28.85 2.10
C ARG A 465 -4.34 28.07 2.38
N SER A 466 -3.91 27.28 1.40
CA SER A 466 -2.67 26.51 1.48
C SER A 466 -1.50 27.33 0.91
N PRO A 467 -0.26 27.19 1.44
CA PRO A 467 0.93 27.71 0.78
C PRO A 467 1.14 27.13 -0.63
N PHE A 468 0.53 25.98 -0.92
CA PHE A 468 0.56 25.32 -2.23
C PHE A 468 -0.56 25.80 -3.16
N ASP A 469 -1.43 26.72 -2.72
CA ASP A 469 -2.50 27.25 -3.54
C ASP A 469 -1.97 28.31 -4.50
N PRO A 470 -2.30 28.21 -5.81
CA PRO A 470 -1.92 29.25 -6.75
C PRO A 470 -2.62 30.57 -6.41
N GLN A 471 -1.87 31.65 -6.61
CA GLN A 471 -2.38 33.01 -6.59
C GLN A 471 -3.01 33.35 -7.94
N PRO A 472 -3.93 34.33 -7.98
CA PRO A 472 -4.50 34.78 -9.25
C PRO A 472 -3.46 35.22 -10.27
N ALA A 473 -2.36 35.83 -9.81
CA ALA A 473 -1.24 36.22 -10.67
C ALA A 473 -0.49 35.01 -11.27
N ASP A 474 -0.47 33.87 -10.59
CA ASP A 474 0.22 32.67 -11.05
C ASP A 474 -0.51 31.99 -12.21
N LEU A 475 -1.81 32.24 -12.38
CA LEU A 475 -2.57 31.65 -13.49
C LEU A 475 -1.94 31.97 -14.84
N GLU A 476 -1.45 33.19 -15.04
CA GLU A 476 -0.78 33.56 -16.29
C GLU A 476 0.47 32.71 -16.54
N LEU A 477 1.15 32.25 -15.48
CA LEU A 477 2.32 31.39 -15.55
C LEU A 477 1.95 29.90 -15.77
N PHE A 478 0.86 29.42 -15.18
CA PHE A 478 0.36 28.05 -15.42
C PHE A 478 -0.09 27.81 -16.86
N PHE A 479 -0.54 28.87 -17.55
CA PHE A 479 -0.96 28.81 -18.95
C PHE A 479 0.04 29.43 -19.93
N SER A 480 1.09 30.09 -19.43
CA SER A 480 2.21 30.49 -20.27
C SER A 480 2.90 29.21 -20.73
N PRO A 481 3.04 28.98 -22.04
CA PRO A 481 3.77 27.83 -22.51
C PRO A 481 5.21 27.97 -22.00
N GLY A 482 5.65 27.04 -21.14
CA GLY A 482 6.90 27.15 -20.39
C GLY A 482 8.05 27.55 -21.30
N ALA A 483 8.82 28.58 -20.93
CA ALA A 483 10.05 28.90 -21.65
C ALA A 483 10.92 27.64 -21.63
N GLY A 484 11.10 27.04 -22.81
CA GLY A 484 12.05 25.94 -22.97
C GLY A 484 13.42 26.43 -22.54
N GLU A 485 14.13 25.54 -21.87
CA GLU A 485 15.47 25.67 -21.29
C GLU A 485 16.41 26.56 -22.11
N LEU A 486 17.09 27.47 -21.40
CA LEU A 486 18.26 28.21 -21.88
C LEU A 486 19.49 27.31 -21.98
#